data_AF-A0A8J3GC00-F1
#
_entry.id   AF-A0A8J3GC00-F1
#
_cell.length_a   1.000
_cell.length_b   1.000
_cell.length_c   1.000
_cell.angle_alpha   90.00
_cell.angle_beta   90.00
_cell.angle_gamma   90.00
#
_symmetry.space_group_name_H-M   'P 1'
#
loop_
_entity.id
_entity.type
_entity.pdbx_description
1 polymer ?
#
loop_
_entity_poly.entity_id
_entity_poly.type
_entity_poly.pdbx_seq_one_letter_code
_entity_poly.pdbx_strand_id
1 'polypeptide(L)'
;MSLVVGDIFEGVYQLEERVSQQDDGLTSRWWADDITAYRRAEVRIDIYPNKYDTQLHWFGDIDGLIKIGQSPQCNCLYFVWKPNDAQSLNPVKVTMLSQEERGRFNDLIDALPIAAHETIYEAEHPQIWRSTSGALLIFFRKHENDLTTPYQTQNIRELWKNQKPFPQEDPTDQLPHSSPDLPSEVANSKGTKWFMLVIGLGILSVLGLYQTIPPKPSSGLISFQRSLANGIAQERKGAYDSALEHFKAAASVPEDLQADAQLDSLATIYLMRARNDCAKFKDAGSPDLYFIPNQYFNYAAVLSRQPSPEICQ
;
A
#
# COMPACT_ATOMS: atom_id res chain seq x y z
N MET A 1 -7.80 19.03 -4.56
CA MET A 1 -7.16 19.50 -5.81
C MET A 1 -8.22 19.42 -6.90
N SER A 2 -8.41 20.45 -7.73
CA SER A 2 -9.35 20.36 -8.86
C SER A 2 -8.60 19.85 -10.08
N LEU A 3 -8.87 18.61 -10.49
CA LEU A 3 -8.35 18.06 -11.74
C LEU A 3 -9.10 18.70 -12.92
N VAL A 4 -8.37 19.01 -13.99
CA VAL A 4 -8.90 19.58 -15.23
C VAL A 4 -8.45 18.77 -16.45
N VAL A 5 -9.13 18.98 -17.58
CA VAL A 5 -8.74 18.39 -18.86
C VAL A 5 -7.32 18.85 -19.23
N GLY A 6 -6.50 17.91 -19.69
CA GLY A 6 -5.10 18.08 -20.03
C GLY A 6 -4.11 17.78 -18.90
N ASP A 7 -4.57 17.64 -17.66
CA ASP A 7 -3.69 17.30 -16.53
C ASP A 7 -3.07 15.91 -16.72
N ILE A 8 -1.81 15.76 -16.30
CA ILE A 8 -1.13 14.46 -16.23
C ILE A 8 -1.28 13.90 -14.81
N PHE A 9 -2.21 12.97 -14.63
CA PHE A 9 -2.46 12.28 -13.37
C PHE A 9 -1.46 11.13 -13.17
N GLU A 10 -0.86 11.07 -11.98
CA GLU A 10 0.18 10.09 -11.59
C GLU A 10 1.38 10.00 -12.56
N GLY A 11 1.61 11.06 -13.35
CA GLY A 11 2.68 11.11 -14.34
C GLY A 11 2.46 10.23 -15.58
N VAL A 12 1.31 9.56 -15.70
CA VAL A 12 1.10 8.52 -16.74
C VAL A 12 -0.29 8.52 -17.38
N TYR A 13 -1.24 9.31 -16.86
CA TYR A 13 -2.59 9.40 -17.42
C TYR A 13 -2.90 10.84 -17.80
N GLN A 14 -3.06 11.13 -19.09
CA GLN A 14 -3.49 12.44 -19.56
C GLN A 14 -5.01 12.51 -19.54
N LEU A 15 -5.59 13.39 -18.73
CA LEU A 15 -7.05 13.51 -18.60
C LEU A 15 -7.65 14.19 -19.83
N GLU A 16 -8.64 13.58 -20.48
CA GLU A 16 -9.22 14.08 -21.74
C GLU A 16 -10.62 14.65 -21.54
N GLU A 17 -11.51 13.91 -20.86
CA GLU A 17 -12.89 14.33 -20.65
C GLU A 17 -13.38 13.85 -19.29
N ARG A 18 -14.11 14.72 -18.57
CA ARG A 18 -14.81 14.30 -17.36
C ARG A 18 -16.12 13.63 -17.75
N VAL A 19 -16.27 12.35 -17.40
CA VAL A 19 -17.54 11.62 -17.60
C VAL A 19 -18.55 12.18 -16.61
N SER A 20 -19.72 12.60 -17.10
CA SER A 20 -20.70 13.40 -16.34
C SER A 20 -21.02 12.82 -14.95
N GLN A 21 -21.19 13.75 -14.00
CA GLN A 21 -21.38 13.49 -12.56
C GLN A 21 -22.55 12.53 -12.28
N GLN A 22 -22.28 11.44 -11.55
CA GLN A 22 -23.22 11.05 -10.50
C GLN A 22 -23.06 12.09 -9.39
N ASP A 23 -24.16 12.75 -9.01
CA ASP A 23 -24.24 13.89 -8.09
C ASP A 23 -23.89 13.58 -6.62
N ASP A 24 -23.18 12.48 -6.35
CA ASP A 24 -22.77 12.15 -4.98
C ASP A 24 -21.63 13.05 -4.46
N GLY A 25 -20.93 13.75 -5.37
CA GLY A 25 -19.80 14.64 -5.05
C GLY A 25 -18.57 13.90 -4.48
N LEU A 26 -18.62 12.58 -4.39
CA LEU A 26 -17.61 11.73 -3.76
C LEU A 26 -16.70 11.07 -4.80
N THR A 27 -17.11 11.01 -6.06
CA THR A 27 -16.33 10.39 -7.13
C THR A 27 -16.19 11.31 -8.33
N SER A 28 -14.99 11.43 -8.89
CA SER A 28 -14.80 11.99 -10.23
C SER A 28 -14.33 10.93 -11.20
N ARG A 29 -15.10 10.72 -12.27
CA ARG A 29 -14.76 9.80 -13.36
C ARG A 29 -14.23 10.57 -14.57
N TRP A 30 -13.16 10.06 -15.15
CA TRP A 30 -12.47 10.67 -16.29
C TRP A 30 -12.19 9.65 -17.39
N TRP A 31 -12.32 10.09 -18.64
CA TRP A 31 -11.59 9.53 -19.76
C TRP A 31 -10.15 10.02 -19.72
N ALA A 32 -9.19 9.13 -19.97
CA ALA A 32 -7.79 9.47 -20.01
C ALA A 32 -7.01 8.61 -21.01
N ASP A 33 -5.94 9.18 -21.55
CA ASP A 33 -4.92 8.44 -22.30
C ASP A 33 -3.88 7.87 -21.32
N ASP A 34 -3.72 6.55 -21.29
CA ASP A 34 -2.57 5.88 -20.70
C ASP A 34 -1.36 6.04 -21.62
N ILE A 35 -0.38 6.82 -21.17
CA ILE A 35 0.85 7.14 -21.90
C ILE A 35 2.05 6.31 -21.45
N THR A 36 1.84 5.22 -20.69
CA THR A 36 2.92 4.31 -20.28
C THR A 36 3.53 3.53 -21.44
N ALA A 37 2.74 3.24 -22.48
CA ALA A 37 3.16 2.46 -23.64
C ALA A 37 3.39 3.34 -24.88
N TYR A 38 4.15 2.81 -25.85
CA TYR A 38 4.40 3.46 -27.14
C TYR A 38 3.12 3.80 -27.92
N ARG A 39 2.03 3.07 -27.66
CA ARG A 39 0.69 3.38 -28.17
C ARG A 39 -0.17 3.87 -27.01
N ARG A 40 -0.75 5.04 -27.19
CA ARG A 40 -1.79 5.57 -26.31
C ARG A 40 -2.93 4.56 -26.23
N ALA A 41 -3.30 4.19 -25.01
CA ALA A 41 -4.46 3.36 -24.74
C ALA A 41 -5.47 4.20 -23.95
N GLU A 42 -6.69 4.28 -24.44
CA GLU A 42 -7.76 4.93 -23.70
C GLU A 42 -8.12 4.11 -22.46
N VAL A 43 -8.33 4.79 -21.34
CA VAL A 43 -8.77 4.20 -20.07
C VAL A 43 -9.84 5.07 -19.42
N ARG A 44 -10.56 4.50 -18.46
CA ARG A 44 -11.39 5.27 -17.53
C ARG A 44 -10.77 5.30 -16.15
N ILE A 45 -10.80 6.44 -15.48
CA ILE A 45 -10.23 6.62 -14.15
C ILE A 45 -11.31 7.13 -13.20
N ASP A 46 -11.59 6.38 -12.15
CA ASP A 46 -12.35 6.88 -11.00
C ASP A 46 -11.42 7.37 -9.93
N ILE A 47 -11.75 8.52 -9.35
CA ILE A 47 -10.96 9.16 -8.32
C ILE A 47 -11.88 9.47 -7.13
N TYR A 48 -11.52 8.91 -5.98
CA TYR A 48 -12.24 9.02 -4.72
C TYR A 48 -11.36 9.75 -3.70
N PRO A 49 -11.82 10.81 -3.03
CA PRO A 49 -11.11 11.42 -1.92
C PRO A 49 -10.83 10.37 -0.84
N ASN A 50 -9.55 10.15 -0.53
CA ASN A 50 -9.12 9.21 0.48
C ASN A 50 -7.72 9.57 0.95
N LYS A 51 -7.54 9.67 2.27
CA LYS A 51 -6.23 10.00 2.84
C LYS A 51 -5.20 8.97 2.41
N TYR A 52 -4.06 9.43 1.92
CA TYR A 52 -2.97 8.54 1.53
C TYR A 52 -2.51 7.69 2.70
N ASP A 53 -2.39 6.39 2.44
CA ASP A 53 -2.06 5.39 3.45
C ASP A 53 -1.15 4.31 2.87
N THR A 54 0.11 4.31 3.28
CA THR A 54 1.13 3.37 2.79
C THR A 54 0.85 1.92 3.20
N GLN A 55 0.01 1.70 4.20
CA GLN A 55 -0.34 0.37 4.70
C GLN A 55 -1.68 -0.12 4.15
N LEU A 56 -2.36 0.67 3.32
CA LEU A 56 -3.60 0.26 2.69
C LEU A 56 -3.30 -0.64 1.48
N HIS A 57 -3.71 -1.89 1.61
CA HIS A 57 -3.69 -2.89 0.57
C HIS A 57 -5.11 -3.16 0.08
N TRP A 58 -5.21 -3.83 -1.06
CA TRP A 58 -6.48 -4.24 -1.62
C TRP A 58 -6.38 -5.66 -2.17
N PHE A 59 -7.51 -6.38 -2.18
CA PHE A 59 -7.63 -7.70 -2.77
C PHE A 59 -9.05 -7.93 -3.25
N GLY A 60 -9.19 -8.48 -4.44
CA GLY A 60 -10.48 -8.70 -5.09
C GLY A 60 -10.27 -8.90 -6.58
N ASP A 61 -11.25 -9.54 -7.21
CA ASP A 61 -11.27 -9.73 -8.65
C ASP A 61 -12.51 -9.01 -9.20
N ILE A 62 -12.26 -7.97 -10.00
CA ILE A 62 -13.32 -7.19 -10.63
C ILE A 62 -12.99 -7.10 -12.11
N ASP A 63 -13.86 -7.70 -12.92
CA ASP A 63 -13.77 -7.64 -14.37
C ASP A 63 -13.66 -6.19 -14.86
N GLY A 64 -12.69 -5.96 -15.74
CA GLY A 64 -12.45 -4.65 -16.34
C GLY A 64 -11.52 -3.73 -15.55
N LEU A 65 -11.24 -4.03 -14.29
CA LEU A 65 -10.34 -3.24 -13.46
C LEU A 65 -8.88 -3.56 -13.81
N ILE A 66 -8.14 -2.55 -14.27
CA ILE A 66 -6.74 -2.67 -14.68
C ILE A 66 -5.82 -2.43 -13.49
N LYS A 67 -6.10 -1.39 -12.70
CA LYS A 67 -5.23 -0.95 -11.61
C LYS A 67 -6.01 -0.24 -10.52
N ILE A 68 -5.57 -0.42 -9.28
CA ILE A 68 -5.97 0.40 -8.14
C ILE A 68 -4.70 1.04 -7.58
N GLY A 69 -4.76 2.33 -7.26
CA GLY A 69 -3.65 3.05 -6.67
C GLY A 69 -4.08 4.17 -5.74
N GLN A 70 -3.10 4.77 -5.07
CA GLN A 70 -3.31 5.93 -4.20
C GLN A 70 -2.37 7.07 -4.63
N SER A 71 -2.91 8.29 -4.65
CA SER A 71 -2.15 9.50 -4.93
C SER A 71 -1.87 10.28 -3.64
N PRO A 72 -0.61 10.41 -3.20
CA PRO A 72 -0.28 11.26 -2.06
C PRO A 72 -0.47 12.75 -2.38
N GLN A 73 -0.31 13.15 -3.65
CA GLN A 73 -0.45 14.53 -4.10
C GLN A 73 -1.90 15.00 -4.02
N CYS A 74 -2.83 14.12 -4.44
CA CYS A 74 -4.25 14.42 -4.47
C CYS A 74 -4.99 13.98 -3.20
N ASN A 75 -4.37 13.18 -2.31
CA ASN A 75 -5.05 12.46 -1.23
C ASN A 75 -6.30 11.76 -1.77
N CYS A 76 -6.09 10.86 -2.73
CA CYS A 76 -7.17 10.10 -3.34
C CYS A 76 -6.79 8.64 -3.57
N LEU A 77 -7.81 7.79 -3.58
CA LEU A 77 -7.77 6.45 -4.14
C LEU A 77 -8.25 6.55 -5.60
N TYR A 78 -7.62 5.82 -6.50
CA TYR A 78 -8.03 5.80 -7.89
C TYR A 78 -8.10 4.39 -8.49
N PHE A 79 -8.99 4.22 -9.45
CA PHE A 79 -9.29 2.97 -10.13
C PHE A 79 -9.20 3.19 -11.62
N VAL A 80 -8.36 2.42 -12.30
CA VAL A 80 -8.16 2.48 -13.75
C VAL A 80 -8.87 1.29 -14.37
N TRP A 81 -9.73 1.56 -15.33
CA TRP A 81 -10.61 0.59 -15.98
C TRP A 81 -10.34 0.51 -17.48
N LYS A 82 -10.67 -0.64 -18.06
CA LYS A 82 -10.88 -0.73 -19.50
C LYS A 82 -12.05 0.21 -19.91
N PRO A 83 -11.95 0.89 -21.07
CA PRO A 83 -12.95 1.86 -21.54
C PRO A 83 -14.42 1.44 -21.40
N ASN A 84 -14.73 0.19 -21.77
CA ASN A 84 -16.10 -0.31 -21.86
C ASN A 84 -16.54 -1.14 -20.66
N ASP A 85 -15.63 -1.41 -19.71
CA ASP A 85 -15.88 -2.30 -18.58
C ASP A 85 -15.88 -1.55 -17.25
N ALA A 86 -15.88 -0.21 -17.28
CA ALA A 86 -15.87 0.60 -16.05
C ALA A 86 -17.18 0.44 -15.27
N GLN A 87 -17.05 0.06 -14.00
CA GLN A 87 -18.17 -0.18 -13.08
C GLN A 87 -18.17 0.88 -11.98
N SER A 88 -19.31 1.16 -11.35
CA SER A 88 -19.33 1.99 -10.14
C SER A 88 -19.01 1.13 -8.93
N LEU A 89 -18.14 1.59 -8.05
CA LEU A 89 -17.84 0.94 -6.78
C LEU A 89 -18.46 1.73 -5.63
N ASN A 90 -19.11 1.01 -4.71
CA ASN A 90 -19.76 1.60 -3.55
C ASN A 90 -19.27 0.92 -2.27
N PRO A 91 -18.90 1.67 -1.22
CA PRO A 91 -18.58 1.09 0.06
C PRO A 91 -19.82 0.43 0.67
N VAL A 92 -19.67 -0.78 1.18
CA VAL A 92 -20.73 -1.57 1.81
C VAL A 92 -20.25 -2.11 3.15
N LYS A 93 -21.17 -2.27 4.10
CA LYS A 93 -20.89 -2.95 5.37
C LYS A 93 -21.08 -4.45 5.20
N VAL A 94 -20.32 -5.27 5.95
CA VAL A 94 -20.48 -6.74 5.98
C VAL A 94 -21.94 -7.16 6.22
N THR A 95 -22.67 -6.39 7.05
CA THR A 95 -24.08 -6.64 7.39
C THR A 95 -25.05 -6.41 6.23
N MET A 96 -24.62 -5.72 5.17
CA MET A 96 -25.41 -5.43 3.97
C MET A 96 -25.16 -6.44 2.85
N LEU A 97 -24.24 -7.39 3.06
CA LEU A 97 -23.98 -8.46 2.11
C LEU A 97 -25.08 -9.52 2.20
N SER A 98 -25.58 -9.94 1.04
CA SER A 98 -26.40 -11.14 0.92
C SER A 98 -25.63 -12.39 1.38
N GLN A 99 -26.34 -13.50 1.60
CA GLN A 99 -25.70 -14.75 2.01
C GLN A 99 -24.65 -15.23 0.99
N GLU A 100 -24.92 -15.04 -0.31
CA GLU A 100 -23.97 -15.38 -1.38
C GLU A 100 -22.75 -14.47 -1.37
N GLU A 101 -22.95 -13.15 -1.30
CA GLU A 101 -21.84 -12.18 -1.18
C GLU A 101 -21.00 -12.42 0.07
N ARG A 102 -21.62 -12.86 1.17
CA ARG A 102 -20.91 -13.21 2.40
C ARG A 102 -20.02 -14.45 2.22
N GLY A 103 -20.46 -15.43 1.44
CA GLY A 103 -19.62 -16.56 1.04
C GLY A 103 -18.37 -16.08 0.29
N ARG A 104 -18.56 -15.27 -0.76
CA ARG A 104 -17.46 -14.69 -1.54
C ARG A 104 -16.53 -13.81 -0.70
N PHE A 105 -17.08 -13.03 0.22
CA PHE A 105 -16.28 -12.23 1.16
C PHE A 105 -15.38 -13.13 2.01
N ASN A 106 -15.91 -14.22 2.58
CA ASN A 106 -15.12 -15.15 3.37
C ASN A 106 -13.98 -15.77 2.54
N ASP A 107 -14.27 -16.16 1.30
CA ASP A 107 -13.27 -16.72 0.38
C ASP A 107 -12.14 -15.71 0.10
N LEU A 108 -12.49 -14.43 -0.12
CA LEU A 108 -11.51 -13.37 -0.31
C LEU A 108 -10.66 -13.12 0.94
N ILE A 109 -11.25 -13.18 2.14
CA ILE A 109 -10.51 -13.07 3.41
C ILE A 109 -9.50 -14.21 3.58
N ASP A 110 -9.87 -15.44 3.20
CA ASP A 110 -8.97 -16.59 3.25
C ASP A 110 -7.84 -16.50 2.22
N ALA A 111 -8.12 -15.89 1.07
CA ALA A 111 -7.17 -15.73 -0.03
C ALA A 111 -6.27 -14.48 0.10
N LEU A 112 -6.39 -13.69 1.18
CA LEU A 112 -5.58 -12.48 1.34
C LEU A 112 -4.06 -12.79 1.26
N PRO A 113 -3.28 -12.03 0.47
CA PRO A 113 -1.85 -12.25 0.29
C PRO A 113 -1.05 -11.70 1.49
N ILE A 114 -0.95 -12.51 2.54
CA ILE A 114 -0.18 -12.23 3.75
C ILE A 114 1.07 -13.11 3.75
N ALA A 115 2.25 -12.50 3.72
CA ALA A 115 3.52 -13.20 3.81
C ALA A 115 3.77 -13.75 5.22
N ALA A 116 4.72 -14.68 5.34
CA ALA A 116 5.01 -15.34 6.61
C ALA A 116 5.47 -14.39 7.75
N HIS A 117 6.03 -13.24 7.39
CA HIS A 117 6.51 -12.20 8.32
C HIS A 117 5.55 -11.01 8.41
N GLU A 118 4.33 -11.13 7.90
CA GLU A 118 3.32 -10.08 7.94
C GLU A 118 2.12 -10.51 8.79
N THR A 119 1.44 -9.52 9.36
CA THR A 119 0.14 -9.72 10.00
C THR A 119 -0.85 -8.63 9.64
N ILE A 120 -2.14 -8.95 9.71
CA ILE A 120 -3.23 -8.01 9.48
C ILE A 120 -3.57 -7.26 10.76
N TYR A 121 -4.01 -6.01 10.65
CA TYR A 121 -4.40 -5.20 11.81
C TYR A 121 -5.73 -5.68 12.39
N GLU A 122 -5.69 -6.40 13.51
CA GLU A 122 -6.90 -6.97 14.14
C GLU A 122 -8.00 -5.93 14.39
N ALA A 123 -7.64 -4.77 14.94
CA ALA A 123 -8.56 -3.69 15.30
C ALA A 123 -9.17 -2.97 14.09
N GLU A 124 -8.60 -3.13 12.90
CA GLU A 124 -9.04 -2.43 11.70
C GLU A 124 -9.74 -3.38 10.75
N HIS A 125 -11.07 -3.36 10.81
CA HIS A 125 -11.87 -4.15 9.89
C HIS A 125 -11.63 -3.74 8.44
N PRO A 126 -11.64 -4.71 7.52
CA PRO A 126 -11.48 -4.42 6.10
C PRO A 126 -12.65 -3.59 5.60
N GLN A 127 -12.36 -2.65 4.70
CA GLN A 127 -13.40 -1.91 3.99
C GLN A 127 -13.83 -2.73 2.77
N ILE A 128 -15.12 -2.88 2.58
CA ILE A 128 -15.67 -3.68 1.48
C ILE A 128 -16.30 -2.74 0.48
N TRP A 129 -15.92 -2.91 -0.77
CA TRP A 129 -16.44 -2.15 -1.89
C TRP A 129 -17.13 -3.12 -2.83
N ARG A 130 -18.35 -2.78 -3.25
CA ARG A 130 -19.16 -3.59 -4.15
C ARG A 130 -19.30 -2.90 -5.50
N SER A 131 -19.04 -3.62 -6.57
CA SER A 131 -19.29 -3.15 -7.93
C SER A 131 -20.76 -3.22 -8.31
N THR A 132 -21.14 -2.54 -9.39
CA THR A 132 -22.48 -2.66 -9.99
C THR A 132 -22.80 -4.08 -10.48
N SER A 133 -21.79 -4.91 -10.78
CA SER A 133 -21.98 -6.33 -11.10
C SER A 133 -22.10 -7.23 -9.86
N GLY A 134 -21.92 -6.69 -8.65
CA GLY A 134 -21.90 -7.47 -7.40
C GLY A 134 -20.55 -8.12 -7.10
N ALA A 135 -19.49 -7.80 -7.84
CA ALA A 135 -18.13 -8.19 -7.47
C ALA A 135 -17.68 -7.43 -6.21
N LEU A 136 -16.82 -8.06 -5.40
CA LEU A 136 -16.34 -7.51 -4.14
C LEU A 136 -14.86 -7.19 -4.21
N LEU A 137 -14.49 -6.06 -3.62
CA LEU A 137 -13.13 -5.61 -3.39
C LEU A 137 -12.95 -5.32 -1.91
N ILE A 138 -11.85 -5.80 -1.35
CA ILE A 138 -11.52 -5.67 0.06
C ILE A 138 -10.29 -4.79 0.20
N PHE A 139 -10.41 -3.71 0.96
CA PHE A 139 -9.26 -2.93 1.41
C PHE A 139 -8.92 -3.29 2.84
N PHE A 140 -7.65 -3.54 3.11
CA PHE A 140 -7.18 -4.00 4.42
C PHE A 140 -5.79 -3.44 4.69
N ARG A 141 -5.39 -3.44 5.95
CA ARG A 141 -4.04 -3.08 6.35
C ARG A 141 -3.28 -4.28 6.89
N LYS A 142 -1.98 -4.31 6.61
CA LYS A 142 -1.04 -5.25 7.20
C LYS A 142 0.26 -4.54 7.58
N HIS A 143 1.02 -5.18 8.46
CA HIS A 143 2.33 -4.71 8.89
C HIS A 143 3.30 -5.89 9.03
N GLU A 144 4.60 -5.59 8.93
CA GLU A 144 5.65 -6.55 9.20
C GLU A 144 5.69 -6.85 10.70
N ASN A 145 5.72 -8.14 11.03
CA ASN A 145 5.85 -8.63 12.39
C ASN A 145 6.47 -10.04 12.37
N ASP A 146 7.76 -10.10 12.70
CA ASP A 146 8.58 -11.31 12.72
C ASP A 146 8.12 -12.38 13.74
N LEU A 147 7.25 -12.00 14.68
CA LEU A 147 6.72 -12.89 15.71
C LEU A 147 5.32 -13.41 15.36
N THR A 148 4.79 -13.06 14.19
CA THR A 148 3.46 -13.49 13.77
C THR A 148 3.46 -14.97 13.50
N THR A 149 2.56 -15.69 14.17
CA THR A 149 2.28 -17.09 13.84
C THR A 149 1.15 -17.17 12.81
N PRO A 150 1.17 -18.14 11.88
CA PRO A 150 0.05 -18.39 10.98
C PRO A 150 -1.30 -18.54 11.71
N TYR A 151 -1.26 -19.05 12.94
CA TYR A 151 -2.41 -19.18 13.83
C TYR A 151 -3.03 -17.83 14.23
N GLN A 152 -2.21 -16.81 14.54
CA GLN A 152 -2.71 -15.47 14.86
C GLN A 152 -3.41 -14.83 13.65
N THR A 153 -2.79 -14.89 12.47
CA THR A 153 -3.40 -14.38 11.24
C THR A 153 -4.73 -15.09 10.95
N GLN A 154 -4.80 -16.41 11.15
CA GLN A 154 -6.06 -17.15 10.99
C GLN A 154 -7.13 -16.70 11.99
N ASN A 155 -6.78 -16.50 13.26
CA ASN A 155 -7.73 -16.02 14.26
C ASN A 155 -8.32 -14.65 13.91
N ILE A 156 -7.50 -13.74 13.39
CA ILE A 156 -7.97 -12.40 12.97
C ILE A 156 -8.90 -12.54 11.76
N ARG A 157 -8.57 -13.40 10.78
CA ARG A 157 -9.45 -13.68 9.65
C ARG A 157 -10.82 -14.19 10.10
N GLU A 158 -10.83 -15.15 11.03
CA GLU A 158 -12.08 -15.67 11.60
C GLU A 158 -12.86 -14.59 12.34
N LEU A 159 -12.18 -13.70 13.07
CA LEU A 159 -12.83 -12.56 13.72
C LEU A 159 -13.49 -11.62 12.70
N TRP A 160 -12.82 -11.33 11.58
CA TRP A 160 -13.37 -10.50 10.50
C TRP A 160 -14.59 -11.15 9.83
N LYS A 161 -14.57 -12.47 9.56
CA LYS A 161 -15.71 -13.21 8.97
C LYS A 161 -16.93 -13.26 9.90
N ASN A 162 -16.66 -13.42 11.20
CA ASN A 162 -17.68 -13.64 12.22
C ASN A 162 -18.27 -12.34 12.80
N GLN A 163 -17.99 -11.18 12.19
CA GLN A 163 -18.69 -9.95 12.54
C GLN A 163 -20.21 -10.18 12.50
N LYS A 164 -20.81 -10.12 13.69
CA LYS A 164 -22.24 -9.96 13.85
C LYS A 164 -22.59 -8.50 13.54
N PRO A 165 -23.83 -8.21 13.12
CA PRO A 165 -24.29 -6.84 13.10
C PRO A 165 -24.05 -6.25 14.49
N PHE A 166 -23.24 -5.20 14.59
CA PHE A 166 -23.29 -4.37 15.78
C PHE A 166 -24.75 -3.93 15.93
N PRO A 167 -25.36 -4.06 17.13
CA PRO A 167 -26.61 -3.38 17.41
C PRO A 167 -26.37 -1.91 17.08
N GLN A 168 -27.17 -1.33 16.17
CA GLN A 168 -27.17 0.11 16.02
C GLN A 168 -27.54 0.68 17.39
N GLU A 169 -26.62 1.41 18.01
CA GLU A 169 -27.05 2.42 18.98
C GLU A 169 -27.87 3.42 18.17
N ASP A 170 -29.16 3.41 18.45
CA ASP A 170 -30.18 4.25 17.83
C ASP A 170 -29.78 5.73 18.02
N PRO A 171 -29.70 6.57 16.98
CA PRO A 171 -29.30 7.97 17.12
C PRO A 171 -30.35 8.85 17.81
N THR A 172 -31.34 8.27 18.48
CA THR A 172 -32.55 8.96 18.94
C THR A 172 -32.51 9.40 20.40
N ASP A 173 -31.33 9.52 21.02
CA ASP A 173 -31.16 10.19 22.31
C ASP A 173 -30.30 11.45 22.20
N GLN A 174 -30.88 12.50 21.59
CA GLN A 174 -30.56 13.88 21.91
C GLN A 174 -31.73 14.53 22.66
N LEU A 175 -31.59 14.54 24.00
CA LEU A 175 -31.88 15.61 24.97
C LEU A 175 -33.30 16.21 25.07
N PRO A 176 -33.70 16.62 26.29
CA PRO A 176 -33.49 18.02 26.59
C PRO A 176 -32.90 18.31 27.98
N HIS A 177 -32.22 19.45 28.03
CA HIS A 177 -31.73 20.17 29.20
C HIS A 177 -32.58 20.07 30.47
N SER A 178 -31.91 19.84 31.60
CA SER A 178 -32.15 20.59 32.85
C SER A 178 -31.02 20.33 33.86
N SER A 179 -30.32 21.39 34.28
CA SER A 179 -29.82 21.51 35.66
C SER A 179 -30.98 22.04 36.51
N PRO A 180 -31.14 21.71 37.81
CA PRO A 180 -30.08 21.84 38.83
C PRO A 180 -30.09 20.78 39.97
N ASP A 181 -29.14 21.01 40.89
CA ASP A 181 -29.06 20.57 42.30
C ASP A 181 -28.36 19.26 42.67
N LEU A 182 -27.24 19.46 43.38
CA LEU A 182 -26.65 18.52 44.35
C LEU A 182 -27.67 18.19 45.44
N PRO A 183 -27.66 16.95 45.98
CA PRO A 183 -26.92 16.76 47.23
C PRO A 183 -26.12 15.46 47.32
N SER A 184 -25.13 15.52 48.20
CA SER A 184 -24.25 14.47 48.70
C SER A 184 -25.00 13.23 49.19
N GLU A 185 -24.48 12.02 48.94
CA GLU A 185 -24.43 10.99 49.99
C GLU A 185 -23.37 9.90 49.73
N VAL A 186 -22.73 9.53 50.82
CA VAL A 186 -21.67 8.54 50.99
C VAL A 186 -22.31 7.17 51.18
N ALA A 187 -21.86 6.11 50.50
CA ALA A 187 -21.97 4.76 51.05
C ALA A 187 -20.98 3.75 50.44
N ASN A 188 -20.16 3.20 51.34
CA ASN A 188 -19.36 1.99 51.23
C ASN A 188 -20.13 0.75 50.72
N SER A 189 -19.47 -0.10 49.92
CA SER A 189 -19.42 -1.56 50.14
C SER A 189 -18.22 -2.15 49.38
N LYS A 190 -17.16 -2.62 50.05
CA LYS A 190 -16.93 -3.97 50.62
C LYS A 190 -16.97 -5.14 49.62
N GLY A 191 -15.80 -5.75 49.43
CA GLY A 191 -15.59 -7.15 49.04
C GLY A 191 -15.70 -7.38 47.52
N THR A 192 -14.79 -8.10 46.87
CA THR A 192 -14.49 -9.51 47.18
C THR A 192 -13.20 -9.93 46.45
N LYS A 193 -12.22 -10.40 47.21
CA LYS A 193 -11.05 -11.19 46.74
C LYS A 193 -11.50 -12.63 46.45
N TRP A 194 -10.65 -13.44 45.82
CA TRP A 194 -10.79 -14.85 45.34
C TRP A 194 -10.97 -14.87 43.81
N PHE A 195 -10.03 -15.34 42.99
CA PHE A 195 -9.37 -16.65 43.01
C PHE A 195 -7.95 -16.59 42.41
N MET A 196 -7.05 -17.38 43.00
CA MET A 196 -5.75 -17.79 42.45
C MET A 196 -5.78 -19.31 42.26
N LEU A 197 -4.81 -19.83 41.49
CA LEU A 197 -4.44 -21.26 41.30
C LEU A 197 -5.39 -22.05 40.37
N VAL A 198 -4.95 -22.84 39.38
CA VAL A 198 -3.76 -23.70 39.20
C VAL A 198 -3.58 -23.92 37.68
N ILE A 199 -2.36 -24.06 37.16
CA ILE A 199 -1.91 -25.16 36.26
C ILE A 199 -0.38 -25.12 36.25
N GLY A 200 0.21 -26.17 36.82
CA GLY A 200 1.62 -26.47 36.72
C GLY A 200 1.89 -27.54 35.67
N LEU A 201 3.15 -27.52 35.21
CA LEU A 201 3.98 -28.66 34.75
C LEU A 201 3.45 -29.55 33.61
N GLY A 202 4.12 -29.43 32.46
CA GLY A 202 4.15 -30.46 31.44
C GLY A 202 5.28 -30.27 30.42
N ILE A 203 6.25 -31.19 30.49
CA ILE A 203 7.13 -31.67 29.40
C ILE A 203 8.54 -31.06 29.31
N LEU A 204 9.44 -31.71 30.05
CA LEU A 204 10.80 -32.06 29.60
C LEU A 204 10.70 -33.12 28.49
N SER A 205 11.47 -32.95 27.41
CA SER A 205 12.09 -33.97 26.50
C SER A 205 11.90 -33.67 25.01
N VAL A 206 12.84 -32.96 24.37
CA VAL A 206 13.48 -33.39 23.10
C VAL A 206 14.86 -32.72 23.02
N LEU A 207 15.91 -33.53 23.15
CA LEU A 207 17.26 -33.23 22.70
C LEU A 207 17.32 -33.37 21.18
N GLY A 208 18.01 -32.43 20.51
CA GLY A 208 18.79 -32.74 19.32
C GLY A 208 18.16 -32.44 17.97
N LEU A 209 17.99 -31.16 17.64
CA LEU A 209 18.21 -30.71 16.27
C LEU A 209 18.93 -29.36 16.30
N TYR A 210 20.03 -29.29 15.55
CA TYR A 210 20.83 -28.11 15.30
C TYR A 210 19.93 -26.90 14.94
N GLN A 211 19.66 -26.04 15.91
CA GLN A 211 19.31 -24.65 15.60
C GLN A 211 20.62 -23.95 15.27
N THR A 212 20.98 -23.95 13.99
CA THR A 212 21.80 -22.87 13.45
C THR A 212 20.99 -21.60 13.67
N ILE A 213 21.27 -20.89 14.77
CA ILE A 213 20.87 -19.51 14.96
C ILE A 213 21.29 -18.80 13.67
N PRO A 214 20.36 -18.26 12.85
CA PRO A 214 20.77 -17.53 11.67
C PRO A 214 21.72 -16.43 12.14
N PRO A 215 22.90 -16.30 11.52
CA PRO A 215 23.87 -15.31 11.96
C PRO A 215 23.17 -13.96 11.99
N LYS A 216 23.24 -13.29 13.15
CA LYS A 216 22.74 -11.93 13.32
C LYS A 216 23.25 -11.11 12.13
N PRO A 217 22.38 -10.45 11.35
CA PRO A 217 22.81 -9.75 10.16
C PRO A 217 23.93 -8.79 10.54
N SER A 218 25.01 -8.82 9.75
CA SER A 218 26.15 -7.95 9.99
C SER A 218 25.67 -6.50 10.00
N SER A 219 26.26 -5.66 10.85
CA SER A 219 25.94 -4.23 10.90
C SER A 219 26.06 -3.56 9.52
N GLY A 220 26.93 -4.09 8.65
CA GLY A 220 27.06 -3.71 7.24
C GLY A 220 25.78 -3.91 6.43
N LEU A 221 25.13 -5.08 6.50
CA LEU A 221 23.92 -5.38 5.71
C LEU A 221 22.75 -4.46 6.08
N ILE A 222 22.58 -4.14 7.37
CA ILE A 222 21.55 -3.20 7.83
C ILE A 222 21.82 -1.79 7.28
N SER A 223 23.09 -1.36 7.29
CA SER A 223 23.48 -0.04 6.77
C SER A 223 23.32 0.05 5.25
N PHE A 224 23.59 -1.05 4.53
CA PHE A 224 23.36 -1.20 3.11
C PHE A 224 21.88 -1.06 2.76
N GLN A 225 21.01 -1.87 3.37
CA GLN A 225 19.57 -1.87 3.10
C GLN A 225 18.94 -0.51 3.36
N ARG A 226 19.31 0.14 4.46
CA ARG A 226 18.83 1.49 4.80
C ARG A 226 19.26 2.52 3.75
N SER A 227 20.54 2.50 3.34
CA SER A 227 21.07 3.45 2.36
C SER A 227 20.40 3.25 1.00
N LEU A 228 20.25 2.00 0.56
CA LEU A 228 19.59 1.66 -0.70
C LEU A 228 18.12 2.12 -0.72
N ALA A 229 17.36 1.84 0.34
CA ALA A 229 15.97 2.25 0.47
C ALA A 229 15.81 3.78 0.46
N ASN A 230 16.70 4.50 1.16
CA ASN A 230 16.69 5.96 1.15
C ASN A 230 17.03 6.54 -0.23
N GLY A 231 17.99 5.95 -0.95
CA GLY A 231 18.32 6.36 -2.32
C GLY A 231 17.13 6.26 -3.26
N ILE A 232 16.41 5.13 -3.23
CA ILE A 232 15.18 4.93 -4.01
C ILE A 232 14.09 5.94 -3.62
N ALA A 233 13.91 6.19 -2.32
CA ALA A 233 12.90 7.13 -1.84
C ALA A 233 13.19 8.59 -2.27
N GLN A 234 14.46 9.01 -2.31
CA GLN A 234 14.84 10.34 -2.77
C GLN A 234 14.76 10.48 -4.29
N GLU A 235 15.11 9.42 -5.04
CA GLU A 235 14.94 9.40 -6.50
C GLU A 235 13.48 9.60 -6.89
N ARG A 236 12.56 8.89 -6.24
CA ARG A 236 11.10 9.05 -6.45
C ARG A 236 10.58 10.45 -6.14
N LYS A 237 11.29 11.22 -5.31
CA LYS A 237 10.95 12.62 -4.98
C LYS A 237 11.59 13.62 -5.96
N GLY A 238 12.39 13.17 -6.92
CA GLY A 238 13.17 14.04 -7.80
C GLY A 238 14.37 14.71 -7.11
N ALA A 239 14.75 14.28 -5.91
CA ALA A 239 15.88 14.83 -5.16
C ALA A 239 17.18 14.14 -5.60
N TYR A 240 17.67 14.49 -6.79
CA TYR A 240 18.70 13.70 -7.47
C TYR A 240 20.05 13.62 -6.71
N ASP A 241 20.54 14.74 -6.20
CA ASP A 241 21.80 14.78 -5.45
C ASP A 241 21.71 13.93 -4.17
N SER A 242 20.60 14.04 -3.43
CA SER A 242 20.36 13.25 -2.22
C SER A 242 20.27 11.75 -2.51
N ALA A 243 19.63 11.37 -3.62
CA ALA A 243 19.56 9.98 -4.04
C ALA A 243 20.96 9.43 -4.36
N LEU A 244 21.78 10.21 -5.08
CA LEU A 244 23.15 9.84 -5.42
C LEU A 244 24.00 9.56 -4.17
N GLU A 245 23.93 10.43 -3.16
CA GLU A 245 24.69 10.26 -1.92
C GLU A 245 24.30 8.96 -1.17
N HIS A 246 23.01 8.64 -1.15
CA HIS A 246 22.54 7.39 -0.56
C HIS A 246 22.97 6.15 -1.36
N PHE A 247 22.97 6.22 -2.69
CA PHE A 247 23.48 5.13 -3.53
C PHE A 247 24.98 4.93 -3.37
N LYS A 248 25.78 6.00 -3.24
CA LYS A 248 27.21 5.90 -2.91
C LYS A 248 27.41 5.22 -1.55
N ALA A 249 26.63 5.59 -0.54
CA ALA A 249 26.69 4.96 0.76
C ALA A 249 26.36 3.46 0.69
N ALA A 250 25.33 3.07 -0.07
CA ALA A 250 25.00 1.66 -0.29
C ALA A 250 26.14 0.90 -1.01
N ALA A 251 26.70 1.47 -2.08
CA ALA A 251 27.77 0.85 -2.86
C ALA A 251 29.12 0.74 -2.09
N SER A 252 29.30 1.53 -1.02
CA SER A 252 30.51 1.54 -0.19
C SER A 252 30.59 0.40 0.84
N VAL A 253 29.51 -0.34 1.05
CA VAL A 253 29.51 -1.49 1.96
C VAL A 253 30.35 -2.62 1.35
N PRO A 254 31.23 -3.30 2.12
CA PRO A 254 32.09 -4.37 1.60
C PRO A 254 31.30 -5.47 0.89
N GLU A 255 31.93 -6.05 -0.14
CA GLU A 255 31.36 -7.06 -1.02
C GLU A 255 30.69 -8.21 -0.24
N ASP A 256 29.37 -8.23 -0.32
CA ASP A 256 28.49 -9.32 0.09
C ASP A 256 27.72 -9.72 -1.17
N LEU A 257 27.75 -11.01 -1.53
CA LEU A 257 27.12 -11.54 -2.74
C LEU A 257 25.64 -11.12 -2.85
N GLN A 258 24.94 -10.97 -1.72
CA GLN A 258 23.54 -10.53 -1.72
C GLN A 258 23.41 -9.03 -2.00
N ALA A 259 24.31 -8.21 -1.47
CA ALA A 259 24.31 -6.76 -1.70
C ALA A 259 24.68 -6.45 -3.16
N ASP A 260 25.68 -7.13 -3.71
CA ASP A 260 26.13 -6.93 -5.08
C ASP A 260 25.02 -7.29 -6.10
N ALA A 261 24.32 -8.40 -5.91
CA ALA A 261 23.21 -8.79 -6.79
C ALA A 261 22.06 -7.75 -6.81
N GLN A 262 21.77 -7.13 -5.65
CA GLN A 262 20.75 -6.08 -5.56
C GLN A 262 21.22 -4.77 -6.24
N LEU A 263 22.48 -4.40 -6.03
CA LEU A 263 23.09 -3.23 -6.68
C LEU A 263 23.10 -3.38 -8.21
N ASP A 264 23.52 -4.54 -8.73
CA ASP A 264 23.57 -4.82 -10.17
C ASP A 264 22.19 -4.81 -10.82
N SER A 265 21.19 -5.40 -10.15
CA SER A 265 19.80 -5.39 -10.61
C SER A 265 19.28 -3.96 -10.72
N LEU A 266 19.49 -3.14 -9.68
CA LEU A 266 19.05 -1.75 -9.67
C LEU A 266 19.83 -0.88 -10.68
N ALA A 267 21.13 -1.10 -10.83
CA ALA A 267 21.96 -0.44 -11.84
C ALA A 267 21.44 -0.71 -13.25
N THR A 268 21.05 -1.95 -13.54
CA THR A 268 20.47 -2.35 -14.84
C THR A 268 19.16 -1.62 -15.12
N ILE A 269 18.29 -1.50 -14.12
CA ILE A 269 17.02 -0.78 -14.23
C ILE A 269 17.27 0.70 -14.55
N TYR A 270 18.18 1.36 -13.81
CA TYR A 270 18.48 2.78 -14.05
C TYR A 270 19.18 3.02 -15.38
N LEU A 271 20.06 2.10 -15.82
CA LEU A 271 20.70 2.18 -17.12
C LEU A 271 19.67 2.11 -18.26
N MET A 272 18.72 1.18 -18.16
CA MET A 272 17.65 1.03 -19.16
C MET A 272 16.77 2.28 -19.22
N ARG A 273 16.39 2.82 -18.07
CA ARG A 273 15.62 4.07 -17.98
C ARG A 273 16.38 5.25 -18.59
N ALA A 274 17.64 5.41 -18.24
CA ALA A 274 18.50 6.49 -18.76
C ALA A 274 18.57 6.45 -20.29
N ARG A 275 18.75 5.26 -20.89
CA ARG A 275 18.79 5.09 -22.35
C ARG A 275 17.46 5.40 -23.02
N ASN A 276 16.35 4.95 -22.45
CA ASN A 276 15.00 5.25 -22.96
C ASN A 276 14.69 6.75 -22.91
N ASP A 277 14.96 7.40 -21.77
CA ASP A 277 14.74 8.84 -21.61
C ASP A 277 15.66 9.65 -22.52
N CYS A 278 16.92 9.23 -22.68
CA CYS A 278 17.86 9.86 -23.60
C CYS A 278 17.38 9.78 -25.06
N ALA A 279 16.96 8.60 -25.53
CA ALA A 279 16.40 8.42 -26.87
C ALA A 279 15.15 9.30 -27.07
N LYS A 280 14.24 9.30 -26.09
CA LYS A 280 13.03 10.13 -26.09
C LYS A 280 13.35 11.62 -26.24
N PHE A 281 14.32 12.15 -25.47
CA PHE A 281 14.66 13.57 -25.53
C PHE A 281 15.45 13.94 -26.79
N LYS A 282 16.24 13.02 -27.35
CA LYS A 282 16.87 13.18 -28.66
C LYS A 282 15.84 13.32 -29.77
N ASP A 283 14.87 12.40 -29.82
CA ASP A 283 13.81 12.41 -30.83
C ASP A 283 12.94 13.68 -30.72
N ALA A 284 12.76 14.20 -29.49
CA ALA A 284 12.05 15.44 -29.23
C ALA A 284 12.90 16.72 -29.46
N GLY A 285 14.18 16.61 -29.83
CA GLY A 285 15.07 17.76 -30.02
C GLY A 285 15.22 18.63 -28.76
N SER A 286 15.21 18.02 -27.57
CA SER A 286 15.15 18.70 -26.27
C SER A 286 16.43 18.49 -25.45
N PRO A 287 17.59 19.05 -25.85
CA PRO A 287 18.87 18.83 -25.18
C PRO A 287 18.89 19.36 -23.74
N ASP A 288 18.10 20.38 -23.43
CA ASP A 288 17.97 20.94 -22.08
C ASP A 288 17.41 19.93 -21.08
N LEU A 289 16.80 18.83 -21.53
CA LEU A 289 16.27 17.77 -20.67
C LEU A 289 17.25 16.62 -20.45
N TYR A 290 18.43 16.63 -21.09
CA TYR A 290 19.41 15.55 -20.96
C TYR A 290 19.99 15.43 -19.56
N PHE A 291 19.85 16.45 -18.71
CA PHE A 291 20.24 16.32 -17.30
C PHE A 291 19.51 15.18 -16.60
N ILE A 292 18.25 14.87 -16.97
CA ILE A 292 17.44 13.81 -16.36
C ILE A 292 18.05 12.42 -16.61
N PRO A 293 18.22 11.95 -17.87
CA PRO A 293 18.86 10.65 -18.12
C PRO A 293 20.31 10.63 -17.60
N ASN A 294 21.01 11.77 -17.58
CA ASN A 294 22.37 11.84 -17.02
C ASN A 294 22.40 11.57 -15.50
N GLN A 295 21.36 11.91 -14.73
CA GLN A 295 21.26 11.48 -13.33
C GLN A 295 21.13 9.96 -13.22
N TYR A 296 20.29 9.35 -14.06
CA TYR A 296 20.08 7.90 -14.04
C TYR A 296 21.32 7.11 -14.49
N PHE A 297 22.07 7.61 -15.48
CA PHE A 297 23.38 7.05 -15.83
C PHE A 297 24.36 7.13 -14.65
N ASN A 298 24.34 8.24 -13.89
CA ASN A 298 25.20 8.40 -12.73
C ASN A 298 24.85 7.41 -11.62
N TYR A 299 23.56 7.16 -11.35
CA TYR A 299 23.12 6.12 -10.41
C TYR A 299 23.57 4.74 -10.85
N ALA A 300 23.34 4.39 -12.11
CA ALA A 300 23.74 3.10 -12.65
C ALA A 300 25.24 2.87 -12.51
N ALA A 301 26.07 3.89 -12.79
CA ALA A 301 27.52 3.80 -12.64
C ALA A 301 27.95 3.60 -11.18
N VAL A 302 27.39 4.37 -10.25
CA VAL A 302 27.69 4.23 -8.81
C VAL A 302 27.29 2.84 -8.29
N LEU A 303 26.09 2.37 -8.62
CA LEU A 303 25.56 1.11 -8.14
C LEU A 303 26.36 -0.09 -8.71
N SER A 304 26.75 -0.03 -9.98
CA SER A 304 27.60 -1.05 -10.63
C SER A 304 29.11 -0.86 -10.41
N ARG A 305 29.49 0.12 -9.56
CA ARG A 305 30.89 0.51 -9.29
C ARG A 305 31.71 0.80 -10.56
N GLN A 306 31.06 1.28 -11.61
CA GLN A 306 31.71 1.70 -12.84
C GLN A 306 32.38 3.07 -12.65
N PRO A 307 33.60 3.27 -13.17
CA PRO A 307 34.39 4.48 -12.93
C PRO A 307 33.85 5.72 -13.65
N SER A 308 33.07 5.52 -14.73
CA SER A 308 32.56 6.62 -15.55
C SER A 308 31.14 6.32 -16.03
N PRO A 309 30.17 7.22 -15.78
CA PRO A 309 28.82 7.05 -16.30
C PRO A 309 28.78 7.29 -17.81
N GLU A 310 27.87 6.61 -18.49
CA GLU A 310 27.39 7.03 -19.81
C GLU A 310 26.78 8.44 -19.72
N ILE A 311 26.82 9.19 -20.82
CA ILE A 311 26.26 10.54 -20.87
C ILE A 311 25.39 10.65 -22.11
N CYS A 312 24.16 11.13 -21.93
CA CYS A 312 23.29 11.57 -23.00
C CYS A 312 23.83 12.87 -23.59
N GLN A 313 24.21 12.81 -24.87
CA GLN A 313 24.75 13.91 -25.69
C GLN A 313 23.96 14.05 -26.98
#